data_AF-A0A2V8ES10-F1
#
_entry.id   AF-A0A2V8ES10-F1
#
_cell.length_a   1.000
_cell.length_b   1.000
_cell.length_c   1.000
_cell.angle_alpha   90.00
_cell.angle_beta   90.00
_cell.angle_gamma   90.00
#
_symmetry.space_group_name_H-M   'P 1'
#
loop_
_entity.id
_entity.type
_entity.pdbx_description
1 polymer ?
#
loop_
_entity_poly.entity_id
_entity_poly.type
_entity_poly.pdbx_seq_one_letter_code
_entity_poly.pdbx_strand_id
1 'polypeptide(L)'
;MVIAVIGAAAIAATVAMPAEAQDEAALRAFFEGKRIGLKIDMPGTSDGVDVRADSGRPLDYQHYGDRLKSYGAAIRAGESATVTYLKVKKDLIELHLDGGGFGTFGDDSSTSVNMPHVDKSSREKDLEKKIKDEDDSGRRRRMERERDDLRDDRERENRRIDAERAVAEERKKERIAELRLRGGSRFNLRYDSAVPRGIRPDEVMAALAEYVDFSTAGAPAFSDVRQDPSAADLRPAGGGFPRKGMTRAEAERELGRAVESSERRDGSFTVVTVVFLRT
;
A
#
# COMPACT_ATOMS: atom_id res chain seq x y z
N MET A 1 64.64 -23.97 -5.93
CA MET A 1 63.40 -24.56 -5.38
C MET A 1 63.61 -24.62 -3.87
N VAL A 2 62.90 -23.86 -3.02
CA VAL A 2 61.43 -23.85 -2.80
C VAL A 2 60.98 -25.28 -2.48
N ILE A 3 60.55 -25.58 -1.26
CA ILE A 3 59.21 -25.24 -0.74
C ILE A 3 59.26 -24.61 0.66
N ALA A 4 58.60 -23.46 0.82
CA ALA A 4 58.16 -22.96 2.12
C ALA A 4 56.67 -23.27 2.26
N VAL A 5 56.28 -24.01 3.31
CA VAL A 5 54.87 -24.32 3.58
C VAL A 5 54.26 -23.18 4.39
N ILE A 6 53.53 -22.28 3.72
CA ILE A 6 52.73 -21.27 4.40
C ILE A 6 51.36 -21.89 4.71
N GLY A 7 51.14 -22.20 5.98
CA GLY A 7 49.84 -22.66 6.47
C GLY A 7 48.82 -21.51 6.46
N ALA A 8 47.85 -21.56 5.54
CA ALA A 8 46.75 -20.61 5.49
C ALA A 8 45.74 -20.93 6.61
N ALA A 9 45.83 -20.24 7.74
CA ALA A 9 44.81 -20.28 8.77
C ALA A 9 43.56 -19.54 8.30
N ALA A 10 42.51 -20.29 7.92
CA ALA A 10 41.21 -19.72 7.58
C ALA A 10 40.54 -19.18 8.86
N ILE A 11 40.62 -17.86 9.06
CA ILE A 11 39.88 -17.18 10.13
C ILE A 11 38.39 -17.20 9.76
N ALA A 12 37.66 -18.16 10.32
CA ALA A 12 36.21 -18.20 10.24
C ALA A 12 35.63 -17.05 11.08
N ALA A 13 35.41 -15.90 10.44
CA ALA A 13 34.71 -14.78 11.05
C ALA A 13 33.24 -15.16 11.29
N THR A 14 32.94 -15.60 12.51
CA THR A 14 31.57 -15.82 12.97
C THR A 14 30.86 -14.48 13.06
N VAL A 15 30.10 -14.13 12.02
CA VAL A 15 29.20 -12.98 12.03
C VAL A 15 28.08 -13.28 13.04
N ALA A 16 28.28 -12.85 14.28
CA ALA A 16 27.25 -12.91 15.31
C ALA A 16 26.09 -12.00 14.89
N MET A 17 25.04 -12.59 14.34
CA MET A 17 23.79 -11.87 14.11
C MET A 17 23.25 -11.38 15.47
N PRO A 18 22.74 -10.14 15.57
CA PRO A 18 22.07 -9.69 16.79
C PRO A 18 20.87 -10.61 17.05
N ALA A 19 20.64 -10.99 18.30
CA ALA A 19 19.60 -11.97 18.66
C ALA A 19 18.19 -11.59 18.13
N GLU A 20 17.86 -10.30 18.11
CA GLU A 20 16.61 -9.77 17.55
C GLU A 20 16.42 -10.11 16.05
N ALA A 21 17.51 -10.23 15.28
CA ALA A 21 17.46 -10.67 13.87
C ALA A 21 17.31 -12.19 13.74
N GLN A 22 17.80 -12.97 14.70
CA GLN A 22 17.57 -14.41 14.76
C GLN A 22 16.11 -14.72 15.09
N ASP A 23 15.51 -13.98 16.02
CA ASP A 23 14.10 -14.10 16.39
C ASP A 23 13.18 -13.66 15.23
N GLU A 24 13.45 -12.49 14.61
CA GLU A 24 12.71 -12.05 13.41
C GLU A 24 12.80 -13.06 12.26
N ALA A 25 13.97 -13.63 12.00
CA ALA A 25 14.15 -14.63 10.95
C ALA A 25 13.37 -15.93 11.24
N ALA A 26 13.36 -16.40 12.49
CA ALA A 26 12.59 -17.57 12.91
C ALA A 26 11.07 -17.33 12.79
N LEU A 27 10.59 -16.16 13.21
CA LEU A 27 9.19 -15.76 13.04
C LEU A 27 8.80 -15.67 11.56
N ARG A 28 9.62 -15.03 10.70
CA ARG A 28 9.38 -14.98 9.25
C ARG A 28 9.28 -16.37 8.64
N ALA A 29 10.29 -17.22 8.88
CA ALA A 29 10.32 -18.58 8.35
C ALA A 29 9.14 -19.45 8.85
N PHE A 30 8.58 -19.14 10.02
CA PHE A 30 7.39 -19.83 10.49
C PHE A 30 6.08 -19.28 9.91
N PHE A 31 5.92 -17.97 9.75
CA PHE A 31 4.64 -17.36 9.40
C PHE A 31 4.48 -17.01 7.92
N GLU A 32 5.51 -16.46 7.25
CA GLU A 32 5.39 -15.96 5.88
C GLU A 32 5.02 -17.09 4.89
N GLY A 33 4.05 -16.83 4.02
CA GLY A 33 3.49 -17.79 3.06
C GLY A 33 2.42 -18.74 3.64
N LYS A 34 2.19 -18.77 4.95
CA LYS A 34 1.10 -19.58 5.55
C LYS A 34 -0.26 -18.90 5.45
N ARG A 35 -1.31 -19.73 5.38
CA ARG A 35 -2.71 -19.29 5.48
C ARG A 35 -3.22 -19.40 6.92
N ILE A 36 -3.87 -18.33 7.38
CA ILE A 36 -4.53 -18.26 8.70
C ILE A 36 -6.01 -17.92 8.51
N GLY A 37 -6.90 -18.52 9.28
CA GLY A 37 -8.31 -18.13 9.34
C GLY A 37 -8.49 -16.90 10.22
N LEU A 38 -9.40 -15.99 9.88
CA LEU A 38 -9.67 -14.79 10.67
C LEU A 38 -11.02 -14.92 11.38
N LYS A 39 -11.07 -14.53 12.66
CA LYS A 39 -12.30 -14.56 13.49
C LYS A 39 -13.00 -13.20 13.58
N ILE A 40 -12.36 -12.15 13.07
CA ILE A 40 -12.84 -10.77 13.07
C ILE A 40 -12.66 -10.14 11.67
N ASP A 41 -13.45 -9.12 11.35
CA ASP A 41 -13.28 -8.32 10.13
C ASP A 41 -11.98 -7.50 10.22
N MET A 42 -11.19 -7.42 9.15
CA MET A 42 -9.94 -6.67 9.12
C MET A 42 -10.05 -5.40 8.28
N PRO A 43 -9.70 -4.22 8.82
CA PRO A 43 -9.84 -2.96 8.10
C PRO A 43 -8.81 -2.85 6.96
N GLY A 44 -9.24 -2.31 5.81
CA GLY A 44 -8.42 -2.18 4.59
C GLY A 44 -7.36 -1.08 4.63
N THR A 45 -6.51 -1.08 5.66
CA THR A 45 -5.59 0.02 5.96
C THR A 45 -4.27 -0.46 6.55
N SER A 46 -3.22 0.31 6.29
CA SER A 46 -2.03 0.34 7.14
C SER A 46 -2.44 0.73 8.57
N ASP A 47 -1.64 0.28 9.53
CA ASP A 47 -1.97 0.15 10.96
C ASP A 47 -3.16 -0.75 11.35
N GLY A 48 -3.92 -1.31 10.41
CA GLY A 48 -4.67 -2.56 10.59
C GLY A 48 -5.44 -2.70 11.91
N VAL A 49 -5.18 -3.78 12.67
CA VAL A 49 -5.73 -4.03 14.01
C VAL A 49 -4.61 -4.07 15.04
N ASP A 50 -4.69 -3.22 16.08
CA ASP A 50 -3.75 -3.23 17.21
C ASP A 50 -4.22 -4.19 18.30
N VAL A 51 -3.35 -5.14 18.69
CA VAL A 51 -3.57 -6.10 19.77
C VAL A 51 -2.44 -5.94 20.78
N ARG A 52 -2.75 -5.77 22.07
CA ARG A 52 -1.76 -5.67 23.15
C ARG A 52 -1.51 -7.04 23.76
N ALA A 53 -0.29 -7.57 23.63
CA ALA A 53 0.09 -8.89 24.14
C ALA A 53 0.00 -8.98 25.67
N ASP A 54 0.42 -7.91 26.36
CA ASP A 54 0.65 -7.91 27.82
C ASP A 54 -0.57 -7.42 28.63
N SER A 55 -1.70 -7.14 27.98
CA SER A 55 -2.82 -6.41 28.58
C SER A 55 -4.05 -7.28 28.85
N GLY A 56 -4.69 -7.09 30.02
CA GLY A 56 -6.00 -7.68 30.33
C GLY A 56 -7.15 -7.17 29.46
N ARG A 57 -6.91 -6.21 28.56
CA ARG A 57 -7.78 -5.86 27.43
C ARG A 57 -6.93 -5.78 26.16
N PRO A 58 -6.77 -6.90 25.42
CA PRO A 58 -5.87 -6.94 24.26
C PRO A 58 -6.32 -6.03 23.11
N LEU A 59 -7.63 -5.90 22.86
CA LEU A 59 -8.18 -5.12 21.75
C LEU A 59 -8.99 -3.91 22.22
N ASP A 60 -8.75 -2.75 21.59
CA ASP A 60 -9.61 -1.57 21.69
C ASP A 60 -10.73 -1.65 20.63
N TYR A 61 -11.90 -2.14 21.06
CA TYR A 61 -13.07 -2.32 20.20
C TYR A 61 -13.64 -1.02 19.61
N GLN A 62 -13.45 0.13 20.28
CA GLN A 62 -13.92 1.41 19.75
C GLN A 62 -13.04 1.84 18.57
N HIS A 63 -11.73 1.88 18.78
CA HIS A 63 -10.76 2.25 17.75
C HIS A 63 -10.78 1.29 16.56
N TYR A 64 -10.91 -0.01 16.83
CA TYR A 64 -11.14 -1.05 15.82
C TYR A 64 -12.40 -0.80 14.99
N GLY A 65 -13.53 -0.54 15.65
CA GLY A 65 -14.80 -0.24 14.98
C GLY A 65 -14.75 1.04 14.13
N ASP A 66 -14.03 2.07 14.58
CA ASP A 66 -13.87 3.32 13.85
C ASP A 66 -12.95 3.16 12.62
N ARG A 67 -11.92 2.30 12.68
CA ARG A 67 -11.16 1.89 11.48
C ARG A 67 -12.04 1.14 10.48
N LEU A 68 -12.87 0.19 10.92
CA LEU A 68 -13.79 -0.53 10.02
C LEU A 68 -14.78 0.40 9.31
N LYS A 69 -15.35 1.39 10.02
CA LYS A 69 -16.22 2.42 9.41
C LYS A 69 -15.48 3.28 8.38
N SER A 70 -14.23 3.63 8.66
CA SER A 70 -13.45 4.59 7.86
C SER A 70 -12.81 3.98 6.60
N TYR A 71 -12.42 2.71 6.67
CA TYR A 71 -11.64 2.04 5.62
C TYR A 71 -12.38 0.84 4.97
N GLY A 72 -13.48 0.37 5.56
CA GLY A 72 -14.13 -0.89 5.20
C GLY A 72 -13.31 -2.10 5.63
N ALA A 73 -13.93 -3.28 5.62
CA ALA A 73 -13.22 -4.53 5.86
C ALA A 73 -12.69 -5.10 4.53
N ALA A 74 -11.37 -5.24 4.42
CA ALA A 74 -10.69 -5.82 3.26
C ALA A 74 -10.64 -7.36 3.30
N ILE A 75 -10.67 -7.93 4.51
CA ILE A 75 -10.76 -9.38 4.76
C ILE A 75 -11.84 -9.56 5.83
N ARG A 76 -12.77 -10.50 5.64
CA ARG A 76 -13.91 -10.72 6.53
C ARG A 76 -13.65 -11.78 7.59
N ALA A 77 -14.39 -11.69 8.69
CA ALA A 77 -14.49 -12.79 9.65
C ALA A 77 -14.97 -14.07 8.95
N GLY A 78 -14.28 -15.19 9.21
CA GLY A 78 -14.50 -16.48 8.56
C GLY A 78 -13.68 -16.71 7.28
N GLU A 79 -13.05 -15.68 6.71
CA GLU A 79 -12.14 -15.83 5.57
C GLU A 79 -10.74 -16.30 6.03
N SER A 80 -9.90 -16.70 5.07
CA SER A 80 -8.51 -17.05 5.35
C SER A 80 -7.55 -16.19 4.53
N ALA A 81 -6.58 -15.59 5.22
CA ALA A 81 -5.60 -14.68 4.66
C ALA A 81 -4.21 -15.32 4.61
N THR A 82 -3.38 -14.89 3.67
CA THR A 82 -1.97 -15.31 3.60
C THR A 82 -1.09 -14.31 4.35
N VAL A 83 -0.21 -14.78 5.24
CA VAL A 83 0.81 -13.90 5.81
C VAL A 83 1.82 -13.57 4.73
N THR A 84 1.80 -12.34 4.24
CA THR A 84 2.67 -11.85 3.16
C THR A 84 4.01 -11.30 3.65
N TYR A 85 4.08 -10.83 4.90
CA TYR A 85 5.28 -10.25 5.48
C TYR A 85 5.16 -10.19 7.01
N LEU A 86 6.26 -10.38 7.72
CA LEU A 86 6.37 -10.17 9.17
C LEU A 86 7.52 -9.21 9.46
N LYS A 87 7.32 -8.27 10.39
CA LYS A 87 8.39 -7.39 10.88
C LYS A 87 8.36 -7.24 12.39
N VAL A 88 9.50 -7.47 13.03
CA VAL A 88 9.72 -7.11 14.44
C VAL A 88 10.25 -5.67 14.49
N LYS A 89 9.66 -4.88 15.38
CA LYS A 89 10.09 -3.53 15.79
C LYS A 89 10.35 -3.55 17.29
N LYS A 90 10.79 -2.42 17.85
CA LYS A 90 11.17 -2.32 19.27
C LYS A 90 10.04 -2.76 20.22
N ASP A 91 8.82 -2.30 19.96
CA ASP A 91 7.63 -2.38 20.82
C ASP A 91 6.44 -3.09 20.15
N LEU A 92 6.64 -3.64 18.95
CA LEU A 92 5.58 -4.07 18.04
C LEU A 92 6.05 -5.18 17.11
N ILE A 93 5.20 -6.19 16.87
CA ILE A 93 5.32 -7.10 15.72
C ILE A 93 4.20 -6.79 14.73
N GLU A 94 4.58 -6.51 13.48
CA GLU A 94 3.64 -6.32 12.37
C GLU A 94 3.50 -7.63 11.58
N LEU A 95 2.28 -8.14 11.46
CA LEU A 95 1.92 -9.34 10.70
C LEU A 95 1.03 -8.93 9.52
N HIS A 96 1.60 -8.83 8.32
CA HIS A 96 0.90 -8.34 7.13
C HIS A 96 0.14 -9.47 6.42
N LEU A 97 -1.16 -9.25 6.21
CA LEU A 97 -2.09 -10.19 5.60
C LEU A 97 -2.46 -9.70 4.19
N ASP A 98 -2.28 -10.58 3.20
CA ASP A 98 -2.60 -10.36 1.77
C ASP A 98 -2.12 -9.03 1.15
N GLY A 99 -1.11 -8.39 1.76
CA GLY A 99 -0.54 -7.13 1.31
C GLY A 99 -0.14 -6.15 2.41
N GLY A 100 -0.74 -6.24 3.60
CA GLY A 100 -0.44 -5.34 4.74
C GLY A 100 -1.39 -4.16 4.92
N GLY A 101 -2.38 -3.99 4.04
CA GLY A 101 -3.31 -2.87 4.04
C GLY A 101 -2.81 -1.65 3.25
N PHE A 102 -3.74 -0.81 2.82
CA PHE A 102 -3.46 0.36 1.98
C PHE A 102 -3.05 1.60 2.81
N GLY A 103 -2.22 2.48 2.24
CA GLY A 103 -1.66 3.64 2.94
C GLY A 103 -0.25 3.38 3.46
N THR A 104 0.48 2.50 2.79
CA THR A 104 1.92 2.28 2.98
C THR A 104 2.74 3.28 2.17
N PHE A 105 4.07 3.29 2.35
CA PHE A 105 4.95 4.20 1.62
C PHE A 105 4.85 3.96 0.09
N GLY A 106 4.36 4.97 -0.63
CA GLY A 106 4.10 4.92 -2.08
C GLY A 106 2.61 4.92 -2.45
N ASP A 107 1.70 4.65 -1.51
CA ASP A 107 0.25 4.71 -1.76
C ASP A 107 -0.25 6.17 -1.76
N ASP A 108 -0.93 6.60 -2.84
CA ASP A 108 -1.65 7.88 -2.87
C ASP A 108 -2.95 7.76 -2.07
N SER A 109 -2.89 8.12 -0.79
CA SER A 109 -4.02 8.16 0.13
C SER A 109 -4.84 9.45 0.07
N SER A 110 -4.41 10.45 -0.71
CA SER A 110 -5.13 11.73 -0.82
C SER A 110 -6.32 11.60 -1.76
N THR A 111 -7.50 12.07 -1.36
CA THR A 111 -8.67 12.16 -2.25
C THR A 111 -8.65 13.39 -3.15
N SER A 112 -7.75 14.36 -2.91
CA SER A 112 -7.72 15.61 -3.68
C SER A 112 -7.03 15.49 -5.05
N VAL A 113 -7.40 16.39 -5.96
CA VAL A 113 -6.76 16.56 -7.27
C VAL A 113 -6.32 18.01 -7.50
N ASN A 114 -5.20 18.19 -8.18
CA ASN A 114 -4.72 19.53 -8.54
C ASN A 114 -5.36 19.99 -9.86
N MET A 115 -6.40 20.81 -9.76
CA MET A 115 -7.04 21.50 -10.89
C MET A 115 -7.13 23.00 -10.57
N PRO A 116 -6.07 23.79 -10.84
CA PRO A 116 -6.01 25.19 -10.45
C PRO A 116 -7.04 26.03 -11.21
N HIS A 117 -7.51 27.11 -10.59
CA HIS A 117 -8.38 28.10 -11.22
C HIS A 117 -7.64 28.91 -12.29
N VAL A 118 -8.40 29.46 -13.23
CA VAL A 118 -7.92 30.46 -14.18
C VAL A 118 -7.68 31.79 -13.46
N ASP A 119 -6.44 32.27 -13.55
CA ASP A 119 -6.01 33.58 -13.05
C ASP A 119 -6.61 34.75 -13.84
N LYS A 120 -6.66 35.93 -13.22
CA LYS A 120 -6.98 37.18 -13.93
C LYS A 120 -6.06 37.39 -15.13
N SER A 121 -6.65 37.63 -16.30
CA SER A 121 -5.89 37.89 -17.53
C SER A 121 -5.11 39.21 -17.44
N SER A 122 -4.04 39.35 -18.25
CA SER A 122 -3.33 40.63 -18.38
C SER A 122 -4.26 41.77 -18.83
N ARG A 123 -5.25 41.46 -19.69
CA ARG A 123 -6.24 42.43 -20.15
C ARG A 123 -7.15 42.89 -19.03
N GLU A 124 -7.66 41.99 -18.20
CA GLU A 124 -8.47 42.30 -17.01
C GLU A 124 -7.67 43.22 -16.05
N LYS A 125 -6.41 42.87 -15.76
CA LYS A 125 -5.48 43.66 -14.93
C LYS A 125 -5.18 45.04 -15.52
N ASP A 126 -5.06 45.18 -16.84
CA ASP A 126 -4.79 46.46 -17.50
C ASP A 126 -6.03 47.34 -17.63
N LEU A 127 -7.22 46.75 -17.76
CA LEU A 127 -8.49 47.48 -17.66
C LEU A 127 -8.67 48.03 -16.24
N GLU A 128 -8.40 47.24 -15.19
CA GLU A 128 -8.45 47.70 -13.79
C GLU A 128 -7.56 48.93 -13.53
N LYS A 129 -6.36 48.98 -14.12
CA LYS A 129 -5.48 50.15 -14.08
C LYS A 129 -6.09 51.34 -14.85
N LYS A 130 -6.50 51.12 -16.10
CA LYS A 130 -7.01 52.20 -16.98
C LYS A 130 -8.31 52.82 -16.48
N ILE A 131 -9.20 52.03 -15.87
CA ILE A 131 -10.46 52.51 -15.27
C ILE A 131 -10.19 53.49 -14.12
N LYS A 132 -9.13 53.23 -13.33
CA LYS A 132 -8.74 54.08 -12.20
C LYS A 132 -8.31 55.49 -12.63
N ASP A 133 -7.62 55.58 -13.76
CA ASP A 133 -6.97 56.80 -14.25
C ASP A 133 -7.73 57.47 -15.43
N GLU A 134 -8.93 57.00 -15.79
CA GLU A 134 -9.75 57.52 -16.90
C GLU A 134 -10.83 58.50 -16.41
N ASP A 135 -10.75 59.76 -16.85
CA ASP A 135 -11.71 60.82 -16.50
C ASP A 135 -13.00 60.80 -17.32
N ASP A 136 -12.97 60.28 -18.56
CA ASP A 136 -14.17 60.26 -19.41
C ASP A 136 -15.15 59.15 -18.97
N SER A 137 -16.32 59.55 -18.47
CA SER A 137 -17.34 58.61 -17.98
C SER A 137 -17.86 57.62 -19.02
N GLY A 138 -17.82 57.95 -20.31
CA GLY A 138 -18.24 57.06 -21.40
C GLY A 138 -17.20 55.99 -21.69
N ARG A 139 -15.92 56.37 -21.74
CA ARG A 139 -14.77 55.46 -21.88
C ARG A 139 -14.62 54.56 -20.66
N ARG A 140 -14.72 55.12 -19.45
CA ARG A 140 -14.68 54.37 -18.19
C ARG A 140 -15.75 53.28 -18.18
N ARG A 141 -17.01 53.63 -18.46
CA ARG A 141 -18.14 52.67 -18.58
C ARG A 141 -17.93 51.59 -19.65
N ARG A 142 -17.21 51.89 -20.74
CA ARG A 142 -16.88 50.88 -21.77
C ARG A 142 -15.82 49.90 -21.26
N MET A 143 -14.79 50.39 -20.57
CA MET A 143 -13.75 49.55 -19.98
C MET A 143 -14.26 48.72 -18.80
N GLU A 144 -15.15 49.28 -17.98
CA GLU A 144 -15.85 48.56 -16.90
C GLU A 144 -16.62 47.36 -17.44
N ARG A 145 -17.45 47.55 -18.48
CA ARG A 145 -18.15 46.43 -19.14
C ARG A 145 -17.19 45.37 -19.67
N GLU A 146 -16.13 45.76 -20.39
CA GLU A 146 -15.15 44.81 -20.92
C GLU A 146 -14.43 44.03 -19.79
N ARG A 147 -14.16 44.68 -18.64
CA ARG A 147 -13.60 44.02 -17.46
C ARG A 147 -14.60 43.04 -16.86
N ASP A 148 -15.85 43.44 -16.72
CA ASP A 148 -16.92 42.61 -16.16
C ASP A 148 -17.20 41.40 -17.05
N ASP A 149 -17.25 41.56 -18.38
CA ASP A 149 -17.38 40.46 -19.35
C ASP A 149 -16.24 39.43 -19.19
N LEU A 150 -14.99 39.90 -19.15
CA LEU A 150 -13.79 39.04 -18.95
C LEU A 150 -13.78 38.35 -17.58
N ARG A 151 -14.24 39.04 -16.54
CA ARG A 151 -14.39 38.48 -15.19
C ARG A 151 -15.45 37.39 -15.17
N ASP A 152 -16.60 37.63 -15.79
CA ASP A 152 -17.70 36.69 -15.88
C ASP A 152 -17.32 35.42 -16.64
N ASP A 153 -16.54 35.54 -17.73
CA ASP A 153 -15.96 34.39 -18.44
C ASP A 153 -15.01 33.58 -17.56
N ARG A 154 -14.11 34.27 -16.84
CA ARG A 154 -13.20 33.61 -15.89
C ARG A 154 -13.95 32.93 -14.74
N GLU A 155 -15.02 33.54 -14.22
CA GLU A 155 -15.85 32.94 -13.17
C GLU A 155 -16.74 31.80 -13.71
N ARG A 156 -17.19 31.84 -14.97
CA ARG A 156 -17.82 30.71 -15.66
C ARG A 156 -16.86 29.52 -15.73
N GLU A 157 -15.63 29.72 -16.17
CA GLU A 157 -14.65 28.63 -16.27
C GLU A 157 -14.20 28.12 -14.90
N ASN A 158 -14.00 29.00 -13.90
CA ASN A 158 -13.64 28.54 -12.54
C ASN A 158 -14.76 27.69 -11.90
N ARG A 159 -16.04 28.05 -12.08
CA ARG A 159 -17.18 27.20 -11.66
C ARG A 159 -17.19 25.85 -12.36
N ARG A 160 -16.80 25.80 -13.63
CA ARG A 160 -16.65 24.54 -14.38
C ARG A 160 -15.49 23.71 -13.82
N ILE A 161 -14.34 24.32 -13.56
CA ILE A 161 -13.18 23.66 -12.94
C ILE A 161 -13.55 23.09 -11.56
N ASP A 162 -14.33 23.80 -10.74
CA ASP A 162 -14.80 23.31 -9.45
C ASP A 162 -15.73 22.08 -9.59
N ALA A 163 -16.65 22.10 -10.57
CA ALA A 163 -17.52 20.97 -10.85
C ALA A 163 -16.73 19.75 -11.38
N GLU A 164 -15.78 19.95 -12.29
CA GLU A 164 -14.91 18.89 -12.80
C GLU A 164 -13.98 18.35 -11.70
N ARG A 165 -13.46 19.21 -10.81
CA ARG A 165 -12.67 18.83 -9.63
C ARG A 165 -13.47 17.93 -8.71
N ALA A 166 -14.69 18.33 -8.33
CA ALA A 166 -15.54 17.53 -7.44
C ALA A 166 -15.81 16.11 -8.01
N VAL A 167 -16.08 16.01 -9.32
CA VAL A 167 -16.27 14.71 -10.01
C VAL A 167 -14.97 13.89 -10.02
N ALA A 168 -13.81 14.54 -10.20
CA ALA A 168 -12.52 13.87 -10.17
C ALA A 168 -12.12 13.39 -8.76
N GLU A 169 -12.42 14.15 -7.71
CA GLU A 169 -12.16 13.80 -6.31
C GLU A 169 -13.03 12.62 -5.85
N GLU A 170 -14.33 12.59 -6.16
CA GLU A 170 -15.18 11.43 -5.85
C GLU A 170 -14.71 10.17 -6.60
N ARG A 171 -14.35 10.26 -7.89
CA ARG A 171 -13.75 9.13 -8.63
C ARG A 171 -12.41 8.67 -8.04
N LYS A 172 -11.61 9.59 -7.49
CA LYS A 172 -10.33 9.26 -6.82
C LYS A 172 -10.59 8.54 -5.50
N LYS A 173 -11.57 9.03 -4.72
CA LYS A 173 -12.04 8.44 -3.46
C LYS A 173 -12.63 7.05 -3.65
N GLU A 174 -13.45 6.81 -4.68
CA GLU A 174 -13.93 5.48 -5.07
C GLU A 174 -12.77 4.52 -5.35
N ARG A 175 -11.80 4.94 -6.18
CA ARG A 175 -10.60 4.16 -6.49
C ARG A 175 -9.77 3.85 -5.23
N ILE A 176 -9.60 4.82 -4.34
CA ILE A 176 -8.88 4.63 -3.07
C ILE A 176 -9.64 3.63 -2.17
N ALA A 177 -10.97 3.67 -2.13
CA ALA A 177 -11.76 2.67 -1.41
C ALA A 177 -11.61 1.27 -2.01
N GLU A 178 -11.62 1.13 -3.34
CA GLU A 178 -11.37 -0.15 -4.02
C GLU A 178 -9.95 -0.70 -3.72
N LEU A 179 -8.93 0.17 -3.72
CA LEU A 179 -7.56 -0.18 -3.38
C LEU A 179 -7.40 -0.59 -1.91
N ARG A 180 -8.12 0.07 -0.98
CA ARG A 180 -8.19 -0.31 0.43
C ARG A 180 -8.73 -1.72 0.63
N LEU A 181 -9.85 -2.05 -0.04
CA LEU A 181 -10.46 -3.38 0.03
C LEU A 181 -9.57 -4.47 -0.59
N ARG A 182 -8.67 -4.14 -1.54
CA ARG A 182 -7.73 -5.09 -2.15
C ARG A 182 -6.33 -5.12 -1.52
N GLY A 183 -5.99 -4.15 -0.68
CA GLY A 183 -4.64 -4.02 -0.09
C GLY A 183 -4.32 -5.04 1.01
N GLY A 184 -5.31 -5.85 1.41
CA GLY A 184 -5.23 -6.72 2.57
C GLY A 184 -5.33 -5.92 3.88
N SER A 185 -4.68 -6.40 4.93
CA SER A 185 -4.64 -5.74 6.25
C SER A 185 -3.42 -6.18 7.05
N ARG A 186 -3.35 -5.86 8.34
CA ARG A 186 -2.30 -6.37 9.24
C ARG A 186 -2.76 -6.44 10.69
N PHE A 187 -2.13 -7.34 11.46
CA PHE A 187 -2.13 -7.25 12.91
C PHE A 187 -0.88 -6.52 13.38
N ASN A 188 -1.07 -5.67 14.39
CA ASN A 188 -0.05 -4.95 15.10
C ASN A 188 -0.01 -5.47 16.55
N LEU A 189 0.83 -6.48 16.84
CA LEU A 189 0.97 -7.06 18.18
C LEU A 189 1.93 -6.22 19.04
N ARG A 190 1.37 -5.37 19.90
CA ARG A 190 2.06 -4.37 20.74
C ARG A 190 2.42 -4.91 22.12
N TYR A 191 3.53 -4.41 22.63
CA TYR A 191 4.06 -4.68 23.97
C TYR A 191 4.21 -3.37 24.72
N ASP A 192 3.97 -3.37 26.04
CA ASP A 192 3.97 -2.12 26.83
C ASP A 192 5.39 -1.53 27.03
N SER A 193 6.44 -2.29 26.72
CA SER A 193 7.85 -1.86 26.83
C SER A 193 8.68 -2.19 25.60
N ALA A 194 8.84 -3.48 25.31
CA ALA A 194 9.58 -3.98 24.16
C ALA A 194 9.12 -5.40 23.82
N VAL A 195 9.31 -5.81 22.57
CA VAL A 195 9.12 -7.21 22.17
C VAL A 195 10.08 -8.09 22.97
N PRO A 196 9.61 -9.19 23.61
CA PRO A 196 10.47 -10.11 24.35
C PRO A 196 11.60 -10.67 23.48
N ARG A 197 12.83 -10.70 24.02
CA ARG A 197 13.97 -11.38 23.38
C ARG A 197 13.75 -12.88 23.40
N GLY A 198 14.02 -13.55 22.28
CA GLY A 198 13.76 -14.98 22.12
C GLY A 198 12.30 -15.32 21.85
N ILE A 199 11.44 -14.36 21.51
CA ILE A 199 10.01 -14.60 21.28
C ILE A 199 9.78 -15.66 20.20
N ARG A 200 8.94 -16.65 20.51
CA ARG A 200 8.69 -17.82 19.69
C ARG A 200 7.35 -17.72 18.93
N PRO A 201 7.20 -18.44 17.81
CA PRO A 201 5.97 -18.37 17.01
C PRO A 201 4.69 -18.77 17.76
N ASP A 202 4.79 -19.70 18.70
CA ASP A 202 3.67 -20.13 19.57
C ASP A 202 3.22 -19.05 20.56
N GLU A 203 4.10 -18.14 20.99
CA GLU A 203 3.71 -16.99 21.81
C GLU A 203 2.93 -15.95 20.98
N VAL A 204 3.36 -15.68 19.75
CA VAL A 204 2.62 -14.84 18.80
C VAL A 204 1.27 -15.48 18.42
N MET A 205 1.23 -16.80 18.24
CA MET A 205 -0.03 -17.53 18.01
C MET A 205 -0.97 -17.45 19.21
N ALA A 206 -0.45 -17.61 20.43
CA ALA A 206 -1.25 -17.52 21.65
C ALA A 206 -1.86 -16.11 21.82
N ALA A 207 -1.08 -15.05 21.62
CA ALA A 207 -1.54 -13.68 21.73
C ALA A 207 -2.60 -13.28 20.68
N LEU A 208 -2.60 -13.94 19.51
CA LEU A 208 -3.59 -13.73 18.45
C LEU A 208 -4.72 -14.77 18.43
N ALA A 209 -4.73 -15.76 19.34
CA ALA A 209 -5.64 -16.92 19.27
C ALA A 209 -7.14 -16.57 19.41
N GLU A 210 -7.48 -15.43 20.01
CA GLU A 210 -8.87 -14.94 20.06
C GLU A 210 -9.35 -14.44 18.67
N TYR A 211 -8.45 -13.86 17.87
CA TYR A 211 -8.77 -13.16 16.62
C TYR A 211 -8.40 -13.96 15.36
N VAL A 212 -7.55 -14.97 15.51
CA VAL A 212 -7.01 -15.79 14.42
C VAL A 212 -7.23 -17.28 14.72
N ASP A 213 -7.59 -18.03 13.69
CA ASP A 213 -7.48 -19.49 13.67
C ASP A 213 -6.19 -19.92 12.94
N PHE A 214 -5.31 -20.57 13.70
CA PHE A 214 -4.07 -21.14 13.19
C PHE A 214 -4.20 -22.64 12.87
N SER A 215 -5.39 -23.24 12.95
CA SER A 215 -5.62 -24.63 12.53
C SER A 215 -5.22 -24.89 11.07
N THR A 216 -5.33 -23.86 10.22
CA THR A 216 -4.90 -23.87 8.81
C THR A 216 -3.41 -23.56 8.61
N ALA A 217 -2.67 -23.18 9.66
CA ALA A 217 -1.30 -22.64 9.59
C ALA A 217 -0.22 -23.72 9.33
N GLY A 218 -0.37 -24.38 8.18
CA GLY A 218 0.43 -25.50 7.70
C GLY A 218 -0.05 -26.02 6.34
N ALA A 219 -1.28 -25.67 5.92
CA ALA A 219 -1.72 -25.87 4.55
C ALA A 219 -0.96 -24.92 3.60
N PRO A 220 -0.22 -25.43 2.60
CA PRO A 220 0.35 -24.57 1.57
C PRO A 220 -0.79 -23.90 0.79
N ALA A 221 -0.57 -22.68 0.27
CA ALA A 221 -1.62 -21.89 -0.37
C ALA A 221 -2.26 -22.49 -1.64
N PHE A 222 -1.84 -23.71 -2.04
CA PHE A 222 -2.27 -24.44 -3.23
C PHE A 222 -3.26 -25.58 -2.94
N SER A 223 -3.62 -25.87 -1.69
CA SER A 223 -4.39 -27.09 -1.35
C SER A 223 -5.90 -26.93 -1.22
N ASP A 224 -6.48 -25.76 -1.54
CA ASP A 224 -7.94 -25.53 -1.48
C ASP A 224 -8.48 -24.92 -2.78
N VAL A 225 -8.19 -25.57 -3.91
CA VAL A 225 -9.07 -25.48 -5.07
C VAL A 225 -10.28 -26.37 -4.79
N ARG A 226 -11.32 -25.80 -4.18
CA ARG A 226 -12.67 -26.36 -4.32
C ARG A 226 -13.03 -26.32 -5.79
N GLN A 227 -12.91 -27.46 -6.45
CA GLN A 227 -13.32 -27.62 -7.85
C GLN A 227 -14.83 -27.46 -7.93
N ASP A 228 -15.28 -26.26 -8.27
CA ASP A 228 -16.58 -26.09 -8.90
C ASP A 228 -16.47 -26.66 -10.33
N PRO A 229 -17.15 -27.77 -10.66
CA PRO A 229 -16.94 -28.46 -11.94
C PRO A 229 -17.53 -27.72 -13.16
N SER A 230 -18.12 -26.53 -12.97
CA SER A 230 -18.80 -25.77 -14.02
C SER A 230 -17.92 -24.74 -14.76
N ALA A 231 -16.64 -24.59 -14.42
CA ALA A 231 -15.74 -23.59 -15.02
C ALA A 231 -14.65 -24.18 -15.94
N ALA A 232 -14.76 -25.45 -16.33
CA ALA A 232 -13.75 -26.15 -17.14
C ALA A 232 -13.68 -25.69 -18.61
N ASP A 233 -14.76 -25.14 -19.17
CA ASP A 233 -14.95 -24.95 -20.61
C ASP A 233 -14.61 -23.55 -21.15
N LEU A 234 -13.89 -22.71 -20.40
CA LEU A 234 -13.35 -21.44 -20.91
C LEU A 234 -11.86 -21.25 -20.54
N ARG A 235 -10.99 -22.06 -21.16
CA ARG A 235 -9.54 -21.82 -21.21
C ARG A 235 -9.14 -21.17 -22.55
N PRO A 236 -8.99 -19.85 -22.65
CA PRO A 236 -8.15 -19.27 -23.69
C PRO A 236 -6.67 -19.57 -23.35
N ALA A 237 -5.90 -19.97 -24.36
CA ALA A 237 -4.47 -20.19 -24.19
C ALA A 237 -3.70 -18.87 -24.30
N GLY A 238 -2.87 -18.56 -23.29
CA GLY A 238 -1.87 -17.48 -23.32
C GLY A 238 -2.35 -16.09 -22.89
N GLY A 239 -1.56 -15.43 -22.03
CA GLY A 239 -1.67 -14.00 -21.73
C GLY A 239 -2.23 -13.65 -20.35
N GLY A 240 -1.48 -13.92 -19.28
CA GLY A 240 -1.71 -13.32 -17.96
C GLY A 240 -0.92 -12.01 -17.81
N PHE A 241 -1.47 -11.00 -17.12
CA PHE A 241 -0.70 -9.83 -16.68
C PHE A 241 0.27 -10.21 -15.54
N PRO A 242 1.34 -9.44 -15.29
CA PRO A 242 2.19 -9.61 -14.11
C PRO A 242 1.36 -9.62 -12.81
N ARG A 243 1.66 -10.55 -11.90
CA ARG A 243 0.98 -10.69 -10.62
C ARG A 243 1.96 -10.47 -9.46
N LYS A 244 1.50 -9.87 -8.36
CA LYS A 244 2.31 -9.65 -7.15
C LYS A 244 2.80 -11.02 -6.62
N GLY A 245 4.09 -11.15 -6.35
CA GLY A 245 4.74 -12.40 -5.95
C GLY A 245 5.31 -13.25 -7.09
N MET A 246 5.03 -12.92 -8.36
CA MET A 246 5.66 -13.56 -9.52
C MET A 246 7.17 -13.29 -9.56
N THR A 247 7.98 -14.33 -9.71
CA THR A 247 9.43 -14.19 -9.90
C THR A 247 9.76 -13.71 -11.31
N ARG A 248 10.94 -13.10 -11.50
CA ARG A 248 11.41 -12.68 -12.84
C ARG A 248 11.43 -13.84 -13.85
N ALA A 249 11.83 -15.04 -13.41
CA ALA A 249 11.87 -16.23 -14.27
C ALA A 249 10.47 -16.75 -14.65
N GLU A 250 9.45 -16.48 -13.83
CA GLU A 250 8.04 -16.76 -14.18
C GLU A 250 7.49 -15.72 -15.14
N ALA A 251 7.77 -14.43 -14.90
CA ALA A 251 7.42 -13.35 -15.82
C ALA A 251 8.05 -13.58 -17.21
N GLU A 252 9.32 -13.96 -17.29
CA GLU A 252 10.00 -14.26 -18.56
C GLU A 252 9.46 -15.52 -19.27
N ARG A 253 8.82 -16.45 -18.53
CA ARG A 253 8.11 -17.61 -19.10
C ARG A 253 6.68 -17.28 -19.57
N GLU A 254 5.96 -16.42 -18.86
CA GLU A 254 4.57 -16.06 -19.20
C GLU A 254 4.47 -14.91 -20.23
N LEU A 255 5.45 -13.99 -20.25
CA LEU A 255 5.42 -12.75 -21.05
C LEU A 255 6.53 -12.68 -22.13
N GLY A 256 7.38 -13.70 -22.22
CA GLY A 256 8.55 -13.71 -23.10
C GLY A 256 9.73 -12.93 -22.52
N ARG A 257 10.79 -12.71 -23.32
CA ARG A 257 11.98 -11.99 -22.84
C ARG A 257 11.69 -10.50 -22.63
N ALA A 258 12.20 -9.95 -21.52
CA ALA A 258 12.19 -8.51 -21.29
C ALA A 258 12.96 -7.78 -22.41
N VAL A 259 12.40 -6.68 -22.89
CA VAL A 259 13.01 -5.81 -23.91
C VAL A 259 13.88 -4.71 -23.30
N GLU A 260 13.62 -4.37 -22.03
CA GLU A 260 14.35 -3.36 -21.27
C GLU A 260 14.45 -3.81 -19.81
N SER A 261 15.57 -3.47 -19.16
CA SER A 261 15.74 -3.63 -17.72
C SER A 261 16.48 -2.42 -17.16
N SER A 262 15.90 -1.75 -16.18
CA SER A 262 16.53 -0.66 -15.43
C SER A 262 16.70 -1.05 -13.97
N GLU A 263 17.84 -0.71 -13.39
CA GLU A 263 18.16 -0.95 -11.99
C GLU A 263 18.28 0.40 -11.25
N ARG A 264 17.64 0.52 -10.10
CA ARG A 264 17.80 1.65 -9.18
C ARG A 264 18.03 1.13 -7.77
N ARG A 265 19.03 1.67 -7.09
CA ARG A 265 19.21 1.48 -5.65
C ARG A 265 18.34 2.47 -4.88
N ASP A 266 17.51 1.96 -3.98
CA ASP A 266 16.62 2.73 -3.12
C ASP A 266 16.85 2.31 -1.66
N GLY A 267 17.50 3.19 -0.89
CA GLY A 267 18.02 2.86 0.44
C GLY A 267 18.94 1.63 0.42
N SER A 268 18.56 0.59 1.16
CA SER A 268 19.25 -0.71 1.24
C SER A 268 18.85 -1.70 0.13
N PHE A 269 17.87 -1.37 -0.71
CA PHE A 269 17.32 -2.27 -1.72
C PHE A 269 17.80 -1.92 -3.12
N THR A 270 17.88 -2.94 -3.96
CA THR A 270 18.01 -2.79 -5.42
C THR A 270 16.67 -3.14 -6.04
N VAL A 271 16.04 -2.16 -6.70
CA VAL A 271 14.80 -2.34 -7.47
C VAL A 271 15.19 -2.52 -8.93
N VAL A 272 14.78 -3.65 -9.52
CA VAL A 272 14.97 -3.95 -10.94
C VAL A 272 13.61 -3.90 -11.64
N THR A 273 13.41 -2.90 -12.50
CA THR A 273 12.22 -2.77 -13.34
C THR A 273 12.52 -3.42 -14.70
N VAL A 274 11.68 -4.38 -15.11
CA VAL A 274 11.76 -5.03 -16.42
C VAL A 274 10.52 -4.75 -17.25
N VAL A 275 10.70 -4.47 -18.54
CA VAL A 275 9.62 -4.17 -19.50
C VAL A 275 9.49 -5.30 -20.50
N PHE A 276 8.27 -5.73 -20.77
CA PHE A 276 7.93 -6.76 -21.75
C PHE A 276 7.06 -6.15 -22.85
N LEU A 277 7.33 -6.47 -24.12
CA LEU A 277 6.43 -6.14 -25.23
C LEU A 277 5.55 -7.35 -25.53
N ARG A 278 4.25 -7.12 -25.68
CA ARG A 278 3.30 -8.11 -26.14
C ARG A 278 3.27 -8.11 -27.67
N THR A 279 3.61 -9.24 -28.28
CA THR A 279 3.29 -9.58 -29.67
C THR A 279 1.96 -10.30 -29.73
#